data_AF-A0A960W6R4-F1
#
_entry.id   AF-A0A960W6R4-F1
#
_cell.length_a   1.000
_cell.length_b   1.000
_cell.length_c   1.000
_cell.angle_alpha   90.00
_cell.angle_beta   90.00
_cell.angle_gamma   90.00
#
_symmetry.space_group_name_H-M   'P 1'
#
loop_
_entity.id
_entity.type
_entity.pdbx_description
1 polymer ?
#
loop_
_entity_poly.entity_id
_entity_poly.type
_entity_poly.pdbx_seq_one_letter_code
_entity_poly.pdbx_strand_id
1 'polypeptide(L)'
;MLIANPIYDNAFKFLMEDINIAKGIIGRIIGCEILELDFKPQEYTATTSKQEMNFLRMDFHALILTKENEKRKVLIELQKSKKSMDLFRFRKYIGEQYQRIDNILIGKNRKGETVEIPEFYSIIVIYFLGYIEDERFPKVVKLKNHYYDVLENKEIPGRIEFLEKLNHESYMLQLAVPQSTNGKKPLERMLTVFSETGFHSRVMEYPDDQPEEIQSDALVQQLIRRLYKATQDEKVRKQLEFEEEMERKVQDLFQTLEENAKELEENRKALDEKDKALDENRKVIFNLAKMLRSAGVSEEEIRKQTGLSMDEMSKIT
;
A
#
# COMPACT_ATOMS: atom_id res chain seq x y z
N MET A 1 9.56 14.56 25.19
CA MET A 1 10.62 13.53 24.91
C MET A 1 10.68 13.16 23.42
N LEU A 2 11.84 12.76 22.85
CA LEU A 2 11.94 12.27 21.45
C LEU A 2 11.69 10.76 21.34
N ILE A 3 10.79 10.32 20.46
CA ILE A 3 10.49 8.90 20.23
C ILE A 3 10.53 8.54 18.73
N ALA A 4 10.83 7.28 18.41
CA ALA A 4 10.74 6.82 17.02
C ALA A 4 9.29 6.87 16.54
N ASN A 5 9.06 7.35 15.32
CA ASN A 5 7.73 7.52 14.78
C ASN A 5 7.18 6.16 14.28
N PRO A 6 6.14 5.60 14.93
CA PRO A 6 5.67 4.24 14.67
C PRO A 6 4.89 4.08 13.36
N ILE A 7 4.74 5.13 12.54
CA ILE A 7 4.17 5.01 11.18
C ILE A 7 5.18 4.49 10.16
N TYR A 8 6.47 4.40 10.53
CA TYR A 8 7.54 3.89 9.69
C TYR A 8 7.84 2.43 9.98
N ASP A 9 8.25 1.70 8.94
CA ASP A 9 8.23 0.24 8.93
C ASP A 9 9.19 -0.33 9.98
N ASN A 10 10.38 0.27 10.12
CA ASN A 10 11.38 -0.18 11.10
C ASN A 10 11.00 0.16 12.55
N ALA A 11 10.43 1.33 12.80
CA ALA A 11 9.97 1.71 14.13
C ALA A 11 8.79 0.84 14.57
N PHE A 12 7.84 0.61 13.66
CA PHE A 12 6.69 -0.26 13.90
C PHE A 12 7.11 -1.71 14.10
N LYS A 13 8.06 -2.22 13.30
CA LYS A 13 8.65 -3.55 13.50
C LYS A 13 9.23 -3.68 14.91
N PHE A 14 10.10 -2.75 15.31
CA PHE A 14 10.73 -2.78 16.62
C PHE A 14 9.71 -2.71 17.78
N LEU A 15 8.61 -1.98 17.57
CA LEU A 15 7.48 -1.90 18.49
C LEU A 15 6.78 -3.27 18.63
N MET A 16 6.47 -3.91 17.51
CA MET A 16 5.72 -5.17 17.45
C MET A 16 6.55 -6.41 17.79
N GLU A 17 7.89 -6.33 17.79
CA GLU A 17 8.77 -7.41 18.28
C GLU A 17 8.60 -7.70 19.78
N ASP A 18 8.07 -6.74 20.56
CA ASP A 18 7.69 -6.99 21.95
C ASP A 18 6.29 -7.63 22.00
N ILE A 19 6.25 -8.91 22.37
CA ILE A 19 5.03 -9.73 22.40
C ILE A 19 3.94 -9.11 23.28
N ASN A 20 4.29 -8.50 24.42
CA ASN A 20 3.30 -7.92 25.33
C ASN A 20 2.68 -6.67 24.72
N ILE A 21 3.51 -5.83 24.10
CA ILE A 21 3.05 -4.66 23.36
C ILE A 21 2.18 -5.07 22.18
N ALA A 22 2.62 -6.04 21.38
CA ALA A 22 1.88 -6.52 20.21
C ALA A 22 0.50 -7.09 20.60
N LYS A 23 0.44 -7.92 21.65
CA LYS A 23 -0.83 -8.39 22.22
C LYS A 23 -1.71 -7.24 22.68
N GLY A 24 -1.12 -6.24 23.33
CA GLY A 24 -1.83 -5.05 23.80
C GLY A 24 -2.42 -4.23 22.65
N ILE A 25 -1.65 -3.96 21.59
CA ILE A 25 -2.12 -3.23 20.41
C ILE A 25 -3.25 -3.99 19.71
N ILE A 26 -3.00 -5.26 19.36
CA ILE A 26 -3.95 -6.10 18.62
C ILE A 26 -5.23 -6.28 19.44
N GLY A 27 -5.10 -6.63 20.72
CA GLY A 27 -6.24 -6.85 21.59
C GLY A 27 -7.10 -5.60 21.79
N ARG A 28 -6.47 -4.43 21.85
CA ARG A 28 -7.19 -3.15 22.01
C ARG A 28 -7.91 -2.70 20.74
N ILE A 29 -7.39 -3.06 19.56
CA ILE A 29 -8.04 -2.81 18.26
C ILE A 29 -9.23 -3.75 18.06
N ILE A 30 -9.03 -5.06 18.31
CA ILE A 30 -10.06 -6.08 18.09
C ILE A 30 -11.11 -6.06 19.21
N GLY A 31 -10.75 -5.56 20.39
CA GLY A 31 -11.61 -5.53 21.56
C GLY A 31 -11.67 -6.86 22.32
N CYS A 32 -10.64 -7.71 22.19
CA CYS A 32 -10.54 -8.99 22.89
C CYS A 32 -9.15 -9.17 23.51
N GLU A 33 -9.06 -10.02 24.53
CA GLU A 33 -7.76 -10.39 25.11
C GLU A 33 -7.11 -11.47 24.25
N ILE A 34 -5.83 -11.29 23.97
CA ILE A 34 -5.01 -12.20 23.16
C ILE A 34 -4.21 -13.11 24.10
N LEU A 35 -4.59 -14.40 24.17
CA LEU A 35 -3.95 -15.37 25.06
C LEU A 35 -2.56 -15.75 24.56
N GLU A 36 -2.46 -16.07 23.27
CA GLU A 36 -1.23 -16.47 22.59
C GLU A 36 -1.03 -15.63 21.35
N LEU A 37 0.24 -15.33 21.02
CA LEU A 37 0.64 -14.59 19.83
C LEU A 37 1.90 -15.24 19.26
N ASP A 38 1.80 -15.81 18.06
CA ASP A 38 2.96 -16.26 17.27
C ASP A 38 3.18 -15.27 16.12
N PHE A 39 4.30 -14.55 16.18
CA PHE A 39 4.61 -13.45 15.28
C PHE A 39 5.57 -13.89 14.19
N LYS A 40 5.17 -13.69 12.92
CA LYS A 40 6.00 -14.01 11.76
C LYS A 40 6.14 -12.75 10.91
N PRO A 41 7.24 -11.99 11.06
CA PRO A 41 7.50 -10.87 10.18
C PRO A 41 7.79 -11.39 8.76
N GLN A 42 7.25 -10.72 7.75
CA GLN A 42 7.55 -11.04 6.36
C GLN A 42 8.29 -9.86 5.72
N GLU A 43 9.57 -10.05 5.40
CA GLU A 43 10.40 -9.08 4.69
C GLU A 43 10.37 -9.39 3.19
N TYR A 44 10.13 -8.36 2.39
CA TYR A 44 10.28 -8.43 0.94
C TYR A 44 11.57 -7.76 0.52
N THR A 45 12.43 -8.49 -0.20
CA THR A 45 13.63 -7.94 -0.84
C THR A 45 13.47 -8.05 -2.34
N ALA A 46 13.62 -6.93 -3.05
CA ALA A 46 13.57 -6.89 -4.51
C ALA A 46 14.95 -6.61 -5.08
N THR A 47 15.59 -7.63 -5.65
CA THR A 47 16.89 -7.48 -6.34
C THR A 47 16.64 -7.20 -7.82
N THR A 48 17.21 -6.11 -8.35
CA THR A 48 17.22 -5.83 -9.80
C THR A 48 18.63 -5.98 -10.35
N SER A 49 18.78 -6.37 -11.62
CA SER A 49 20.07 -6.69 -12.28
C SER A 49 21.11 -5.56 -12.35
N LYS A 50 20.73 -4.32 -12.02
CA LYS A 50 21.64 -3.16 -12.04
C LYS A 50 21.88 -2.52 -10.66
N GLN A 51 21.08 -2.86 -9.65
CA GLN A 51 21.16 -2.33 -8.28
C GLN A 51 20.30 -3.19 -7.34
N GLU A 52 20.84 -3.53 -6.16
CA GLU A 52 20.04 -4.02 -5.04
C GLU A 52 19.26 -2.84 -4.45
N MET A 53 17.93 -2.86 -4.62
CA MET A 53 17.03 -1.89 -3.99
C MET A 53 16.24 -2.62 -2.92
N ASN A 54 16.68 -2.50 -1.67
CA ASN A 54 15.97 -3.10 -0.54
C ASN A 54 14.71 -2.28 -0.22
N PHE A 55 13.58 -2.64 -0.83
CA PHE A 55 12.28 -2.13 -0.42
C PHE A 55 11.78 -2.92 0.78
N LEU A 56 12.19 -2.52 1.98
CA LEU A 56 11.69 -3.13 3.21
C LEU A 56 10.22 -2.76 3.39
N ARG A 57 9.33 -3.70 3.09
CA ARG A 57 7.93 -3.65 3.52
C ARG A 57 7.68 -4.82 4.45
N MET A 58 7.17 -4.52 5.63
CA MET A 58 6.89 -5.48 6.69
C MET A 58 5.41 -5.79 6.69
N ASP A 59 5.02 -6.89 6.04
CA ASP A 59 3.66 -7.42 6.19
C ASP A 59 3.69 -8.30 7.45
N PHE A 60 2.86 -7.96 8.45
CA PHE A 60 2.88 -8.67 9.73
C PHE A 60 1.81 -9.74 9.75
N HIS A 61 2.22 -10.92 10.17
CA HIS A 61 1.34 -12.05 10.39
C HIS A 61 1.42 -12.49 11.84
N ALA A 62 0.26 -12.59 12.48
CA ALA A 62 0.10 -13.00 13.87
C ALA A 62 -0.95 -14.11 13.98
N LEU A 63 -0.61 -15.23 14.63
CA LEU A 63 -1.62 -16.20 15.06
C LEU A 63 -2.04 -15.86 16.48
N ILE A 64 -3.33 -15.65 16.68
CA ILE A 64 -3.90 -15.32 17.99
C ILE A 64 -4.80 -16.44 18.49
N LEU A 65 -4.79 -16.66 19.80
CA LEU A 65 -5.80 -17.43 20.51
C LEU A 65 -6.68 -16.48 21.34
N THR A 66 -7.97 -16.42 21.03
CA THR A 66 -8.92 -15.56 21.76
C THR A 66 -9.41 -16.24 23.04
N LYS A 67 -10.12 -15.49 23.91
CA LYS A 67 -10.76 -16.02 25.13
C LYS A 67 -11.79 -17.11 24.85
N GLU A 68 -12.40 -17.08 23.67
CA GLU A 68 -13.34 -18.09 23.19
C GLU A 68 -12.63 -19.35 22.68
N ASN A 69 -11.30 -19.45 22.88
CA ASN A 69 -10.45 -20.54 22.40
C ASN A 69 -10.46 -20.70 20.87
N GLU A 70 -10.70 -19.59 20.15
CA GLU A 70 -10.66 -19.54 18.69
C GLU A 70 -9.28 -19.10 18.22
N LYS A 71 -8.69 -19.88 17.30
CA LYS A 71 -7.48 -19.49 16.60
C LYS A 71 -7.82 -18.63 15.39
N ARG A 72 -7.24 -17.44 15.31
CA ARG A 72 -7.43 -16.50 14.20
C ARG A 72 -6.09 -16.02 13.68
N LYS A 73 -6.05 -15.69 12.39
CA LYS A 73 -4.90 -15.09 11.73
C LYS A 73 -5.12 -13.59 11.64
N VAL A 74 -4.23 -12.80 12.22
CA VAL A 74 -4.22 -11.34 12.11
C VAL A 74 -3.15 -10.91 11.12
N LEU A 75 -3.56 -10.20 10.09
CA LEU A 75 -2.69 -9.55 9.13
C LEU A 75 -2.67 -8.06 9.47
N ILE A 76 -1.48 -7.48 9.61
CA ILE A 76 -1.33 -6.04 9.85
C ILE A 76 -0.55 -5.44 8.70
N GLU A 77 -1.12 -4.38 8.14
CA GLU A 77 -0.55 -3.62 7.03
C GLU A 77 -0.42 -2.16 7.46
N LEU A 78 0.75 -1.58 7.19
CA LEU A 78 1.05 -0.18 7.46
C LEU A 78 1.25 0.54 6.12
N GLN A 79 0.46 1.59 5.88
CA GLN A 79 0.56 2.39 4.65
C GLN A 79 0.80 3.85 4.95
N LYS A 80 1.96 4.35 4.54
CA LYS A 80 2.37 5.76 4.71
C LYS A 80 1.69 6.71 3.72
N SER A 81 1.33 6.24 2.53
CA SER A 81 0.80 7.08 1.44
C SER A 81 -0.24 6.33 0.61
N LYS A 82 -1.17 7.08 0.00
CA LYS A 82 -2.16 6.53 -0.94
C LYS A 82 -1.54 6.30 -2.32
N LYS A 83 -1.33 5.04 -2.73
CA LYS A 83 -0.91 4.70 -4.10
C LYS A 83 -1.83 3.63 -4.70
N SER A 84 -2.18 3.79 -5.97
CA SER A 84 -3.10 2.89 -6.69
C SER A 84 -2.62 1.44 -6.78
N MET A 85 -1.30 1.23 -6.88
CA MET A 85 -0.69 -0.12 -6.96
C MET A 85 -0.73 -0.89 -5.62
N ASP A 86 -0.89 -0.18 -4.49
CA ASP A 86 -0.88 -0.83 -3.17
C ASP A 86 -2.09 -1.76 -2.98
N LEU A 87 -3.24 -1.42 -3.55
CA LEU A 87 -4.43 -2.28 -3.50
C LEU A 87 -4.20 -3.62 -4.20
N PHE A 88 -3.54 -3.62 -5.36
CA PHE A 88 -3.27 -4.85 -6.11
C PHE A 88 -2.37 -5.81 -5.32
N ARG A 89 -1.24 -5.29 -4.80
CA ARG A 89 -0.34 -6.07 -3.98
C ARG A 89 -1.05 -6.60 -2.74
N PHE A 90 -1.80 -5.74 -2.06
CA PHE A 90 -2.45 -6.12 -0.82
C PHE A 90 -3.50 -7.22 -1.04
N ARG A 91 -4.27 -7.14 -2.13
CA ARG A 91 -5.17 -8.24 -2.56
C ARG A 91 -4.41 -9.53 -2.84
N LYS A 92 -3.23 -9.46 -3.49
CA LYS A 92 -2.38 -10.62 -3.72
C LYS A 92 -1.93 -11.25 -2.39
N TYR A 93 -1.47 -10.44 -1.44
CA TYR A 93 -1.03 -10.91 -0.12
C TYR A 93 -2.16 -11.62 0.65
N ILE A 94 -3.34 -11.02 0.76
CA ILE A 94 -4.49 -11.70 1.38
C ILE A 94 -4.79 -13.01 0.65
N GLY A 95 -4.78 -13.01 -0.68
CA GLY A 95 -5.01 -14.19 -1.50
C GLY A 95 -4.06 -15.33 -1.17
N GLU A 96 -2.76 -15.03 -0.99
CA GLU A 96 -1.76 -16.01 -0.56
C GLU A 96 -2.06 -16.56 0.85
N GLN A 97 -2.61 -15.74 1.76
CA GLN A 97 -2.99 -16.19 3.10
C GLN A 97 -4.19 -17.13 3.12
N TYR A 98 -5.15 -16.94 2.20
CA TYR A 98 -6.28 -17.86 2.02
C TYR A 98 -5.87 -19.20 1.39
N GLN A 99 -4.79 -19.23 0.62
CA GLN A 99 -4.30 -20.46 -0.02
C GLN A 99 -3.52 -21.36 0.96
N ARG A 100 -2.99 -20.80 2.05
CA ARG A 100 -2.17 -21.55 3.02
C ARG A 100 -3.05 -22.40 3.92
N ILE A 101 -2.66 -23.66 4.10
CA ILE A 101 -3.16 -24.52 5.17
C ILE A 101 -2.47 -24.08 6.46
N ASP A 102 -3.26 -23.73 7.47
CA ASP A 102 -2.72 -23.16 8.71
C ASP A 102 -2.23 -24.24 9.67
N ASN A 103 -2.93 -25.37 9.69
CA ASN A 103 -2.60 -26.52 10.51
C ASN A 103 -3.13 -27.81 9.89
N ILE A 104 -2.57 -28.95 10.30
CA ILE A 104 -3.04 -30.27 9.90
C ILE A 104 -3.50 -31.00 11.16
N LEU A 105 -4.78 -31.30 11.22
CA LEU A 105 -5.35 -32.10 12.28
C LEU A 105 -5.30 -33.58 11.90
N ILE A 106 -5.02 -34.43 12.87
CA ILE A 106 -5.08 -35.88 12.71
C ILE A 106 -6.45 -36.35 13.18
N GLY A 107 -7.27 -36.79 12.24
CA GLY A 107 -8.61 -37.32 12.49
C GLY A 107 -8.73 -38.80 12.13
N LYS A 108 -9.92 -39.36 12.36
CA LYS A 108 -10.30 -40.68 11.83
C LYS A 108 -11.43 -40.51 10.82
N ASN A 109 -11.32 -41.18 9.67
CA ASN A 109 -12.41 -41.22 8.72
C ASN A 109 -13.54 -42.17 9.19
N ARG A 110 -14.63 -42.25 8.42
CA ARG A 110 -15.77 -43.14 8.73
C ARG A 110 -15.40 -44.63 8.81
N LYS A 111 -14.24 -45.04 8.30
CA LYS A 111 -13.71 -46.41 8.36
C LYS A 111 -12.72 -46.62 9.51
N GLY A 112 -12.46 -45.60 10.33
CA GLY A 112 -11.52 -45.65 11.45
C GLY A 112 -10.06 -45.45 11.07
N GLU A 113 -9.76 -45.17 9.80
CA GLU A 113 -8.40 -44.92 9.31
C GLU A 113 -7.98 -43.50 9.68
N THR A 114 -6.72 -43.34 10.06
CA THR A 114 -6.11 -42.05 10.34
C THR A 114 -6.05 -41.22 9.06
N VAL A 115 -6.59 -40.00 9.10
CA VAL A 115 -6.58 -39.06 7.98
C VAL A 115 -6.13 -37.69 8.44
N GLU A 116 -5.40 -37.01 7.56
CA GLU A 116 -5.01 -35.62 7.72
C GLU A 116 -6.16 -34.71 7.28
N ILE A 117 -6.58 -33.79 8.15
CA ILE A 117 -7.65 -32.83 7.91
C ILE A 117 -7.03 -31.44 7.93
N PRO A 118 -7.04 -30.70 6.80
CA PRO A 118 -6.52 -29.34 6.78
C PRO A 118 -7.42 -28.43 7.62
N GLU A 119 -6.79 -27.65 8.50
CA GLU A 119 -7.42 -26.65 9.32
C GLU A 119 -7.04 -25.25 8.80
N PHE A 120 -8.05 -24.39 8.72
CA PHE A 120 -7.96 -23.01 8.25
C PHE A 120 -8.48 -22.09 9.34
N TYR A 121 -7.76 -21.01 9.61
CA TYR A 121 -8.14 -20.01 10.59
C TYR A 121 -8.85 -18.83 9.93
N SER A 122 -9.81 -18.24 10.65
CA SER A 122 -10.45 -17.01 10.19
C SER A 122 -9.45 -15.85 10.17
N ILE A 123 -9.54 -15.00 9.15
CA ILE A 123 -8.60 -13.90 8.93
C ILE A 123 -9.18 -12.59 9.46
N ILE A 124 -8.36 -11.81 10.15
CA ILE A 124 -8.61 -10.41 10.51
C ILE A 124 -7.52 -9.58 9.85
N VAL A 125 -7.90 -8.48 9.21
CA VAL A 125 -6.92 -7.52 8.67
C VAL A 125 -6.98 -6.21 9.45
N ILE A 126 -5.84 -5.65 9.80
CA ILE A 126 -5.73 -4.33 10.45
C ILE A 126 -4.87 -3.43 9.56
N TYR A 127 -5.45 -2.35 9.06
CA TYR A 127 -4.77 -1.32 8.29
C TYR A 127 -4.45 -0.12 9.16
N PHE A 128 -3.18 0.21 9.25
CA PHE A 128 -2.71 1.49 9.78
C PHE A 128 -2.42 2.41 8.60
N LEU A 129 -3.25 3.44 8.42
CA LEU A 129 -3.12 4.40 7.33
C LEU A 129 -2.53 5.70 7.87
N GLY A 130 -1.31 6.03 7.43
CA GLY A 130 -0.63 7.31 7.69
C GLY A 130 -1.20 8.50 6.91
N TYR A 131 -2.34 8.32 6.25
CA TYR A 131 -3.06 9.33 5.47
C TYR A 131 -4.56 9.18 5.69
N ILE A 132 -5.33 10.18 5.27
CA ILE A 132 -6.79 10.13 5.30
C ILE A 132 -7.26 9.46 4.01
N GLU A 133 -7.91 8.30 4.13
CA GLU A 133 -8.45 7.57 2.98
C GLU A 133 -9.73 8.23 2.48
N ASP A 134 -10.61 8.60 3.41
CA ASP A 134 -11.89 9.28 3.14
C ASP A 134 -12.37 10.03 4.41
N GLU A 135 -12.51 11.35 4.28
CA GLU A 135 -12.88 12.27 5.37
C GLU A 135 -14.28 12.00 5.96
N ARG A 136 -15.16 11.30 5.23
CA ARG A 136 -16.51 10.98 5.71
C ARG A 136 -16.50 9.87 6.76
N PHE A 137 -15.44 9.07 6.80
CA PHE A 137 -15.32 7.97 7.73
C PHE A 137 -14.57 8.38 9.00
N PRO A 138 -14.91 7.79 10.16
CA PRO A 138 -14.22 8.08 11.41
C PRO A 138 -12.78 7.56 11.39
N LYS A 139 -12.02 7.93 12.44
CA LYS A 139 -10.62 7.52 12.64
C LYS A 139 -10.42 6.01 12.67
N VAL A 140 -11.38 5.26 13.24
CA VAL A 140 -11.34 3.79 13.29
C VAL A 140 -12.65 3.25 12.73
N VAL A 141 -12.55 2.40 11.70
CA VAL A 141 -13.69 1.72 11.08
C VAL A 141 -13.47 0.21 11.20
N LYS A 142 -14.50 -0.52 11.60
CA LYS A 142 -14.53 -1.99 11.52
C LYS A 142 -15.50 -2.41 10.42
N LEU A 143 -15.01 -3.19 9.46
CA LEU A 143 -15.83 -3.94 8.53
C LEU A 143 -16.06 -5.34 9.11
N LYS A 144 -17.33 -5.65 9.36
CA LYS A 144 -17.77 -6.94 9.92
C LYS A 144 -18.83 -7.56 9.01
N ASN A 145 -18.83 -8.89 8.93
CA ASN A 145 -19.85 -9.62 8.20
C ASN A 145 -21.16 -9.69 9.01
N HIS A 146 -22.27 -9.45 8.33
CA HIS A 146 -23.62 -9.68 8.81
C HIS A 146 -24.27 -10.77 7.95
N TYR A 147 -24.99 -11.69 8.57
CA TYR A 147 -25.64 -12.79 7.89
C TYR A 147 -27.10 -12.43 7.62
N TYR A 148 -27.56 -12.66 6.41
CA TYR A 148 -28.95 -12.40 6.02
C TYR A 148 -29.55 -13.67 5.42
N ASP A 149 -30.73 -14.04 5.90
CA ASP A 149 -31.62 -14.95 5.20
C ASP A 149 -32.20 -14.20 4.00
N VAL A 150 -31.78 -14.57 2.80
CA VAL A 150 -32.23 -13.94 1.55
C VAL A 150 -33.69 -14.29 1.23
N LEU A 151 -34.22 -15.42 1.73
CA LEU A 151 -35.60 -15.84 1.48
C LEU A 151 -36.57 -15.02 2.32
N GLU A 152 -36.21 -14.78 3.58
CA GLU A 152 -37.03 -14.04 4.55
C GLU A 152 -36.65 -12.55 4.67
N ASN A 153 -35.54 -12.15 4.04
CA ASN A 153 -34.88 -10.84 4.17
C ASN A 153 -34.66 -10.41 5.64
N LYS A 154 -34.18 -11.36 6.46
CA LYS A 154 -33.96 -11.18 7.91
C LYS A 154 -32.50 -11.39 8.28
N GLU A 155 -31.99 -10.58 9.18
CA GLU A 155 -30.65 -10.79 9.75
C GLU A 155 -30.64 -12.05 10.62
N ILE A 156 -29.63 -12.89 10.44
CA ILE A 156 -29.42 -14.12 11.19
C ILE A 156 -28.40 -13.83 12.30
N PRO A 157 -28.77 -13.97 13.58
CA PRO A 157 -27.82 -13.83 14.68
C PRO A 157 -26.90 -15.04 14.75
N GLY A 158 -25.65 -14.81 15.16
CA GLY A 158 -24.66 -15.87 15.39
C GLY A 158 -23.47 -15.80 14.43
N ARG A 159 -22.80 -16.94 14.26
CA ARG A 159 -21.57 -17.09 13.47
C ARG A 159 -21.67 -18.37 12.63
N ILE A 160 -21.24 -18.29 11.37
CA ILE A 160 -21.18 -19.45 10.47
C ILE A 160 -19.71 -19.67 10.13
N GLU A 161 -19.09 -20.64 10.80
CA GLU A 161 -17.64 -20.92 10.71
C GLU A 161 -17.15 -21.06 9.25
N PHE A 162 -17.93 -21.73 8.40
CA PHE A 162 -17.61 -21.86 6.97
C PHE A 162 -17.45 -20.50 6.27
N LEU A 163 -18.35 -19.55 6.53
CA LEU A 163 -18.29 -18.22 5.92
C LEU A 163 -17.18 -17.36 6.52
N GLU A 164 -16.87 -17.50 7.80
CA GLU A 164 -15.79 -16.77 8.47
C GLU A 164 -14.39 -17.25 8.07
N LYS A 165 -14.26 -18.48 7.57
CA LYS A 165 -13.01 -18.97 6.97
C LYS A 165 -12.81 -18.48 5.53
N LEU A 166 -13.89 -18.05 4.85
CA LEU A 166 -13.83 -17.55 3.47
C LEU A 166 -13.88 -16.02 3.36
N ASN A 167 -14.34 -15.33 4.40
CA ASN A 167 -14.44 -13.88 4.47
C ASN A 167 -13.68 -13.38 5.69
N HIS A 168 -13.04 -12.21 5.58
CA HIS A 168 -12.29 -11.62 6.67
C HIS A 168 -13.02 -10.42 7.26
N GLU A 169 -12.81 -10.18 8.55
CA GLU A 169 -13.10 -8.89 9.15
C GLU A 169 -11.92 -7.95 8.88
N SER A 170 -12.18 -6.65 8.79
CA SER A 170 -11.10 -5.68 8.67
C SER A 170 -11.28 -4.45 9.55
N TYR A 171 -10.16 -3.87 9.96
CA TYR A 171 -10.09 -2.65 10.74
C TYR A 171 -9.26 -1.63 9.97
N MET A 172 -9.82 -0.45 9.71
CA MET A 172 -9.12 0.66 9.09
C MET A 172 -8.88 1.75 10.13
N LEU A 173 -7.61 2.07 10.39
CA LEU A 173 -7.17 3.08 11.33
C LEU A 173 -6.53 4.24 10.55
N GLN A 174 -7.23 5.37 10.44
CA GLN A 174 -6.74 6.59 9.79
C GLN A 174 -5.93 7.42 10.78
N LEU A 175 -4.62 7.20 10.85
CA LEU A 175 -3.73 7.82 11.82
C LEU A 175 -3.62 9.34 11.64
N ALA A 176 -3.75 9.81 10.39
CA ALA A 176 -3.73 11.24 10.03
C ALA A 176 -4.97 12.03 10.45
N VAL A 177 -6.07 11.36 10.80
CA VAL A 177 -7.25 12.06 11.35
C VAL A 177 -6.91 12.59 12.74
N PRO A 178 -7.07 13.90 13.02
CA PRO A 178 -6.76 14.49 14.32
C PRO A 178 -7.52 13.78 15.46
N GLN A 179 -6.86 13.66 16.62
CA GLN A 179 -7.49 13.06 17.79
C GLN A 179 -8.54 14.02 18.36
N SER A 180 -9.68 13.47 18.82
CA SER A 180 -10.52 14.23 19.74
C SER A 180 -9.76 14.34 21.06
N THR A 181 -9.55 15.56 21.54
CA THR A 181 -8.67 15.94 22.66
C THR A 181 -9.02 15.34 24.02
N ASN A 182 -10.04 14.48 24.12
CA ASN A 182 -10.51 13.95 25.39
C ASN A 182 -10.13 12.49 25.68
N GLY A 183 -9.45 11.77 24.77
CA GLY A 183 -8.83 10.46 25.05
C GLY A 183 -9.67 9.48 25.90
N LYS A 184 -11.00 9.50 25.75
CA LYS A 184 -11.89 8.86 26.74
C LYS A 184 -11.81 7.36 26.63
N LYS A 185 -11.71 6.86 25.39
CA LYS A 185 -11.68 5.42 25.14
C LYS A 185 -10.25 4.90 25.17
N PRO A 186 -10.06 3.67 25.65
CA PRO A 186 -8.78 3.01 25.61
C PRO A 186 -8.12 3.09 24.22
N LEU A 187 -8.82 2.73 23.14
CA LEU A 187 -8.22 2.73 21.80
C LEU A 187 -7.75 4.13 21.36
N GLU A 188 -8.52 5.18 21.64
CA GLU A 188 -8.14 6.57 21.32
C GLU A 188 -6.83 6.96 21.98
N ARG A 189 -6.66 6.62 23.28
CA ARG A 189 -5.41 6.87 24.01
C ARG A 189 -4.21 6.14 23.41
N MET A 190 -4.40 4.91 22.94
CA MET A 190 -3.33 4.17 22.27
C MET A 190 -2.94 4.85 20.95
N LEU A 191 -3.92 5.33 20.19
CA LEU A 191 -3.68 5.99 18.91
C LEU A 191 -2.99 7.35 19.05
N THR A 192 -2.91 7.95 20.25
CA THR A 192 -2.15 9.19 20.43
C THR A 192 -0.65 8.99 20.21
N VAL A 193 -0.12 7.80 20.49
CA VAL A 193 1.28 7.45 20.21
C VAL A 193 1.59 7.47 18.70
N PHE A 194 0.56 7.29 17.87
CA PHE A 194 0.67 7.31 16.42
C PHE A 194 0.30 8.67 15.81
N SER A 195 -0.10 9.64 16.63
CA SER A 195 -0.49 10.97 16.17
C SER A 195 0.42 12.03 16.75
N GLU A 196 0.99 12.87 15.90
CA GLU A 196 1.07 14.33 16.04
C GLU A 196 2.17 14.85 15.09
N THR A 197 1.76 15.72 14.16
CA THR A 197 2.59 16.79 13.54
C THR A 197 3.80 16.42 12.68
N GLY A 198 4.24 15.15 12.65
CA GLY A 198 5.50 14.76 12.04
C GLY A 198 5.43 13.59 11.06
N PHE A 199 4.43 13.54 10.15
CA PHE A 199 4.39 12.54 9.05
C PHE A 199 5.63 12.54 8.13
N HIS A 200 6.57 13.45 8.37
CA HIS A 200 7.77 13.69 7.58
C HIS A 200 9.05 13.35 8.34
N SER A 201 8.99 13.02 9.64
CA SER A 201 10.18 12.73 10.45
C SER A 201 10.13 11.35 11.08
N ARG A 202 11.25 10.61 10.98
CA ARG A 202 11.45 9.28 11.58
C ARG A 202 11.49 9.30 13.11
N VAL A 203 11.75 10.46 13.69
CA VAL A 203 11.73 10.72 15.13
C VAL A 203 10.80 11.90 15.38
N MET A 204 9.94 11.79 16.37
CA MET A 204 8.97 12.83 16.72
C MET A 204 9.12 13.23 18.19
N GLU A 205 8.79 14.48 18.48
CA GLU A 205 8.60 14.93 19.86
C GLU A 205 7.24 14.44 20.35
N TYR A 206 7.27 13.65 21.42
CA TYR A 206 6.08 13.30 22.18
C TYR A 206 5.94 14.27 23.35
N PRO A 207 4.81 15.00 23.47
CA PRO A 207 4.61 15.97 24.55
C PRO A 207 4.67 15.30 25.91
N ASP A 208 5.35 15.94 26.86
CA ASP A 208 5.45 15.43 28.23
C ASP A 208 4.20 15.80 29.06
N ASP A 209 3.39 16.76 28.60
CA ASP A 209 2.19 17.31 29.24
C ASP A 209 0.87 16.69 28.74
N GLN A 210 0.87 15.36 28.52
CA GLN A 210 -0.34 14.64 28.12
C GLN A 210 -1.41 14.62 29.24
N PRO A 211 -2.71 14.51 28.91
CA PRO A 211 -3.77 14.28 29.89
C PRO A 211 -3.50 13.09 30.85
N GLU A 212 -3.98 13.18 32.08
CA GLU A 212 -3.77 12.17 33.13
C GLU A 212 -4.27 10.78 32.70
N GLU A 213 -5.33 10.71 31.89
CA GLU A 213 -5.86 9.46 31.34
C GLU A 213 -4.87 8.76 30.41
N ILE A 214 -4.04 9.51 29.69
CA ILE A 214 -2.99 8.98 28.79
C ILE A 214 -1.76 8.59 29.59
N GLN A 215 -1.40 9.40 30.59
CA GLN A 215 -0.26 9.11 31.48
C GLN A 215 -0.47 7.85 32.32
N SER A 216 -1.71 7.63 32.79
CA SER A 216 -2.09 6.46 33.59
C SER A 216 -2.27 5.18 32.77
N ASP A 217 -2.32 5.26 31.44
CA ASP A 217 -2.55 4.09 30.60
C ASP A 217 -1.28 3.25 30.42
N ALA A 218 -1.24 2.09 31.08
CA ALA A 218 -0.06 1.23 31.11
C ALA A 218 0.45 0.83 29.72
N LEU A 219 -0.45 0.53 28.77
CA LEU A 219 -0.05 0.17 27.41
C LEU A 219 0.58 1.36 26.70
N VAL A 220 -0.03 2.55 26.80
CA VAL A 220 0.52 3.77 26.18
C VAL A 220 1.93 4.05 26.70
N GLN A 221 2.13 3.96 28.01
CA GLN A 221 3.45 4.15 28.60
C GLN A 221 4.47 3.10 28.14
N GLN A 222 4.05 1.84 27.95
CA GLN A 222 4.91 0.80 27.36
C GLN A 222 5.30 1.14 25.92
N LEU A 223 4.34 1.59 25.09
CA LEU A 223 4.59 2.01 23.71
C LEU A 223 5.62 3.13 23.65
N ILE A 224 5.39 4.21 24.42
CA ILE A 224 6.27 5.38 24.48
C ILE A 224 7.69 4.96 24.91
N ARG A 225 7.81 4.17 25.97
CA ARG A 225 9.12 3.68 26.44
C ARG A 225 9.84 2.81 25.41
N ARG A 226 9.10 1.97 24.67
CA ARG A 226 9.67 1.13 23.61
C ARG A 226 10.14 1.97 22.44
N LEU A 227 9.34 2.94 21.99
CA LEU A 227 9.72 3.85 20.91
C LEU A 227 10.85 4.81 21.32
N TYR A 228 10.93 5.19 22.59
CA TYR A 228 12.08 5.92 23.12
C TYR A 228 13.37 5.07 23.02
N LYS A 229 13.33 3.81 23.44
CA LYS A 229 14.46 2.87 23.30
C LYS A 229 14.89 2.71 21.84
N ALA A 230 13.95 2.70 20.89
CA ALA A 230 14.25 2.65 19.47
C ALA A 230 15.14 3.83 19.01
N THR A 231 14.99 5.01 19.60
CA THR A 231 15.86 6.18 19.29
C THR A 231 17.26 6.07 19.87
N GLN A 232 17.48 5.19 20.84
CA GLN A 232 18.77 4.93 21.46
C GLN A 232 19.49 3.73 20.86
N ASP A 233 18.75 2.80 20.25
CA ASP A 233 19.31 1.61 19.62
C ASP A 233 19.99 1.97 18.29
N GLU A 234 21.31 1.77 18.21
CA GLU A 234 22.11 2.11 17.03
C GLU A 234 21.63 1.37 15.77
N LYS A 235 21.22 0.11 15.89
CA LYS A 235 20.76 -0.69 14.76
C LYS A 235 19.46 -0.12 14.21
N VAL A 236 18.51 0.20 15.08
CA VAL A 236 17.22 0.76 14.68
C VAL A 236 17.39 2.15 14.07
N ARG A 237 18.25 3.00 14.65
CA ARG A 237 18.57 4.32 14.08
C ARG A 237 19.11 4.22 12.66
N LYS A 238 20.10 3.36 12.41
CA LYS A 238 20.66 3.14 11.07
C LYS A 238 19.59 2.63 10.09
N GLN A 239 18.69 1.77 10.54
CA GLN A 239 17.58 1.29 9.72
C GLN A 239 16.59 2.42 9.36
N LEU A 240 16.28 3.30 10.31
CA LEU A 240 15.42 4.48 10.07
C LEU A 240 16.07 5.47 9.10
N GLU A 241 17.37 5.75 9.27
CA GLU A 241 18.15 6.61 8.37
C GLU A 241 18.20 6.03 6.95
N PHE A 242 18.41 4.71 6.82
CA PHE A 242 18.38 4.02 5.53
C PHE A 242 16.99 4.08 4.88
N GLU A 243 15.92 3.86 5.65
CA GLU A 243 14.54 3.97 5.17
C GLU A 243 14.24 5.38 4.64
N GLU A 244 14.77 6.41 5.30
CA GLU A 244 14.63 7.81 4.87
C GLU A 244 15.43 8.13 3.60
N GLU A 245 16.67 7.65 3.50
CA GLU A 245 17.49 7.80 2.30
C GLU A 245 16.86 7.10 1.08
N MET A 246 16.33 5.90 1.27
CA MET A 246 15.65 5.16 0.22
C MET A 246 14.39 5.86 -0.25
N GLU A 247 13.56 6.38 0.66
CA GLU A 247 12.37 7.15 0.28
C GLU A 247 12.72 8.40 -0.53
N ARG A 248 13.77 9.14 -0.13
CA ARG A 248 14.26 10.29 -0.92
C ARG A 248 14.70 9.89 -2.33
N LYS A 249 15.54 8.86 -2.46
CA LYS A 249 16.00 8.38 -3.78
C LYS A 249 14.84 7.96 -4.68
N VAL A 250 13.82 7.31 -4.10
CA VAL A 250 12.62 6.91 -4.83
C VAL A 250 11.82 8.14 -5.27
N GLN A 251 11.68 9.15 -4.41
CA GLN A 251 11.01 10.41 -4.75
C GLN A 251 11.73 11.17 -5.87
N ASP A 252 13.06 11.29 -5.81
CA ASP A 252 13.88 11.94 -6.84
C ASP A 252 13.75 11.22 -8.20
N LEU A 253 13.72 9.89 -8.17
CA LEU A 253 13.53 9.07 -9.37
C LEU A 253 12.14 9.28 -9.96
N PHE A 254 11.09 9.34 -9.14
CA PHE A 254 9.73 9.63 -9.61
C PHE A 254 9.63 11.02 -10.25
N GLN A 255 10.24 12.04 -9.63
CA GLN A 255 10.28 13.38 -10.20
C GLN A 255 10.98 13.39 -11.57
N THR A 256 12.17 12.77 -11.65
CA THR A 256 12.92 12.65 -12.91
C THR A 256 12.11 11.92 -13.99
N LEU A 257 11.39 10.85 -13.62
CA LEU A 257 10.51 10.13 -14.56
C LEU A 257 9.35 10.99 -15.05
N GLU A 258 8.77 11.82 -14.18
CA GLU A 258 7.69 12.74 -14.55
C GLU A 258 8.19 13.84 -15.50
N GLU A 259 9.36 14.41 -15.22
CA GLU A 259 10.02 15.41 -16.07
C GLU A 259 10.32 14.82 -17.46
N ASN A 260 10.93 13.63 -17.52
CA ASN A 260 11.19 12.93 -18.79
C ASN A 260 9.90 12.59 -19.54
N ALA A 261 8.82 12.23 -18.85
CA ALA A 261 7.54 11.94 -19.49
C ALA A 261 6.92 13.20 -20.13
N LYS A 262 7.04 14.36 -19.47
CA LYS A 262 6.60 15.65 -20.02
C LYS A 262 7.42 16.03 -21.25
N GLU A 263 8.74 15.92 -21.18
CA GLU A 263 9.63 16.20 -22.32
C GLU A 263 9.33 15.27 -23.51
N LEU A 264 9.06 13.99 -23.25
CA LEU A 264 8.68 13.03 -24.30
C LEU A 264 7.35 13.42 -24.97
N GLU A 265 6.39 13.90 -24.18
CA GLU A 265 5.09 14.36 -24.71
C GLU A 265 5.25 15.62 -25.57
N GLU A 266 6.07 16.59 -25.14
CA GLU A 266 6.38 17.80 -25.91
C GLU A 266 7.10 17.49 -27.21
N ASN A 267 8.12 16.63 -27.16
CA ASN A 267 8.83 16.17 -28.35
C ASN A 267 7.90 15.46 -29.34
N ARG A 268 6.93 14.68 -28.85
CA ARG A 268 5.93 14.03 -29.69
C ARG A 268 5.01 15.04 -30.37
N LYS A 269 4.55 16.08 -29.66
CA LYS A 269 3.75 17.16 -30.25
C LYS A 269 4.53 17.93 -31.33
N ALA A 270 5.80 18.23 -31.08
CA ALA A 270 6.67 18.90 -32.05
C ALA A 270 6.94 18.04 -33.30
N LEU A 271 7.06 16.72 -33.13
CA LEU A 271 7.14 15.76 -34.24
C LEU A 271 5.84 15.76 -35.07
N ASP A 272 4.69 15.68 -34.43
CA ASP A 272 3.39 15.71 -35.11
C ASP A 272 3.17 17.04 -35.89
N GLU A 273 3.62 18.17 -35.34
CA GLU A 273 3.59 19.47 -36.04
C GLU A 273 4.53 19.51 -37.24
N LYS A 274 5.75 18.97 -37.12
CA LYS A 274 6.70 18.87 -38.23
C LYS A 274 6.17 17.96 -39.34
N ASP A 275 5.56 16.83 -39.00
CA ASP A 275 4.97 15.92 -39.98
C ASP A 275 3.80 16.58 -40.73
N LYS A 276 2.94 17.33 -40.04
CA LYS A 276 1.89 18.14 -40.70
C LYS A 276 2.47 19.19 -41.65
N ALA A 277 3.51 19.92 -41.21
CA ALA A 277 4.17 20.92 -42.06
C ALA A 277 4.85 20.28 -43.28
N LEU A 278 5.43 19.09 -43.12
CA LEU A 278 6.01 18.32 -44.24
C LEU A 278 4.93 17.85 -45.23
N ASP A 279 3.78 17.40 -44.74
CA ASP A 279 2.64 17.01 -45.58
C ASP A 279 2.05 18.20 -46.34
N GLU A 280 1.92 19.36 -45.69
CA GLU A 280 1.50 20.60 -46.34
C GLU A 280 2.49 21.05 -47.41
N ASN A 281 3.78 21.05 -47.10
CA ASN A 281 4.83 21.36 -48.08
C ASN A 281 4.81 20.37 -49.26
N ARG A 282 4.63 19.07 -49.01
CA ARG A 282 4.47 18.05 -50.06
C ARG A 282 3.28 18.37 -50.97
N LYS A 283 2.13 18.77 -50.42
CA LYS A 283 0.95 19.19 -51.21
C LYS A 283 1.23 20.41 -52.07
N VAL A 284 1.93 21.42 -51.53
CA VAL A 284 2.32 22.62 -52.28
C VAL A 284 3.24 22.25 -53.45
N ILE A 285 4.25 21.42 -53.21
CA ILE A 285 5.15 20.92 -54.26
C ILE A 285 4.37 20.17 -55.35
N PHE A 286 3.42 19.31 -54.95
CA PHE A 286 2.59 18.56 -55.88
C PHE A 286 1.71 19.48 -56.76
N ASN A 287 1.12 20.52 -56.16
CA ASN A 287 0.33 21.52 -56.89
C ASN A 287 1.20 22.34 -57.85
N LEU A 288 2.42 22.74 -57.43
CA LEU A 288 3.38 23.44 -58.29
C LEU A 288 3.79 22.58 -59.48
N ALA A 289 4.10 21.31 -59.26
CA ALA A 289 4.43 20.36 -60.31
C ALA A 289 3.28 20.20 -61.32
N LYS A 290 2.02 20.16 -60.84
CA LYS A 290 0.82 20.15 -61.70
C LYS A 290 0.71 21.41 -62.57
N MET A 291 0.95 22.59 -61.99
CA MET A 291 0.95 23.85 -62.75
C MET A 291 2.05 23.88 -63.80
N LEU A 292 3.28 23.50 -63.46
CA LEU A 292 4.41 23.47 -64.42
C LEU A 292 4.15 22.49 -65.57
N ARG A 293 3.54 21.32 -65.28
CA ARG A 293 3.13 20.36 -66.31
C ARG A 293 2.08 20.95 -67.25
N SER A 294 1.07 21.63 -66.70
CA SER A 294 0.05 22.31 -67.50
C SER A 294 0.60 23.47 -68.34
N ALA A 295 1.71 24.08 -67.90
CA ALA A 295 2.43 25.13 -68.62
C ALA A 295 3.39 24.59 -69.70
N GLY A 296 3.47 23.27 -69.90
CA GLY A 296 4.27 22.63 -70.95
C GLY A 296 5.74 22.40 -70.59
N VAL A 297 6.11 22.49 -69.31
CA VAL A 297 7.47 22.15 -68.85
C VAL A 297 7.67 20.63 -68.89
N SER A 298 8.84 20.16 -69.34
CA SER A 298 9.14 18.72 -69.44
C SER A 298 9.20 18.06 -68.06
N GLU A 299 8.84 16.77 -68.00
CA GLU A 299 8.83 16.00 -66.74
C GLU A 299 10.22 15.91 -66.09
N GLU A 300 11.29 15.87 -66.89
CA GLU A 300 12.67 15.90 -66.38
C GLU A 300 13.00 17.21 -65.65
N GLU A 301 12.58 18.35 -66.21
CA GLU A 301 12.83 19.67 -65.64
C GLU A 301 12.00 19.88 -64.36
N ILE A 302 10.74 19.42 -64.35
CA ILE A 302 9.86 19.47 -63.16
C ILE A 302 10.45 18.63 -62.02
N ARG A 303 10.90 17.40 -62.30
CA ARG A 303 11.53 16.55 -61.28
C ARG A 303 12.80 17.15 -60.72
N LYS A 304 13.62 17.78 -61.57
CA LYS A 304 14.85 18.46 -61.16
C LYS A 304 14.57 19.66 -60.25
N GLN A 305 13.47 20.37 -60.46
CA GLN A 305 13.09 21.54 -59.65
C GLN A 305 12.29 21.18 -58.38
N THR A 306 11.49 20.12 -58.41
CA THR A 306 10.56 19.76 -57.32
C THR A 306 11.04 18.61 -56.44
N GLY A 307 12.04 17.83 -56.90
CA GLY A 307 12.58 16.69 -56.18
C GLY A 307 11.66 15.46 -56.12
N LEU A 308 10.55 15.46 -56.87
CA LEU A 308 9.57 14.36 -56.88
C LEU A 308 10.12 13.09 -57.55
N SER A 309 9.77 11.93 -57.00
CA SER A 309 10.10 10.62 -57.56
C SER A 309 9.28 10.30 -58.82
N MET A 310 9.69 9.29 -59.61
CA MET A 310 8.93 8.84 -60.79
C MET A 310 7.51 8.38 -60.45
N ASP A 311 7.35 7.71 -59.30
CA ASP A 311 6.06 7.23 -58.80
C ASP A 311 5.15 8.34 -58.29
N GLU A 312 5.71 9.47 -57.85
CA GLU A 312 4.94 10.64 -57.45
C GLU A 312 4.51 11.46 -58.67
N MET A 313 5.37 11.56 -59.69
CA MET A 313 5.06 12.24 -60.96
C MET A 313 3.95 11.54 -61.75
N SER A 314 3.89 10.20 -61.73
CA SER A 314 2.84 9.44 -62.41
C SER A 314 1.43 9.68 -61.82
N LYS A 315 1.35 10.18 -60.59
CA LYS A 315 0.10 10.52 -59.90
C LYS A 315 -0.39 11.94 -60.20
N ILE A 316 0.43 12.78 -60.82
CA ILE A 316 0.06 14.15 -61.21
C ILE A 316 -0.67 14.06 -62.55
N THR A 317 -1.99 13.91 -62.57
CA THR A 317 -2.76 13.86 -63.84
C THR A 317 -2.99 15.24 -64.43
#